data_AF-A0A4Y1YPG9-F1
#
_entry.id   AF-A0A4Y1YPG9-F1
#
_cell.length_a   1.000
_cell.length_b   1.000
_cell.length_c   1.000
_cell.angle_alpha   90.00
_cell.angle_beta   90.00
_cell.angle_gamma   90.00
#
_symmetry.space_group_name_H-M   'P 1'
#
loop_
_entity.id
_entity.type
_entity.pdbx_description
1 polymer ?
#
loop_
_entity_poly.entity_id
_entity_poly.type
_entity_poly.pdbx_seq_one_letter_code
_entity_poly.pdbx_strand_id
1 'polypeptide(L)' 'MMDAIDKKAIEPPLRTVLEKDVIFCSDGAAVHRSVACSLGITYRPVNLAAGVRVIAGVYHTQNVNAYHSRLKQWMK' A
#
# COMPACT_ATOMS: atom_id res chain seq x y z
N MET A 1 9.34 -13.29 7.69
CA MET A 1 9.91 -11.99 7.28
C MET A 1 9.60 -11.90 5.79
N MET A 2 8.77 -10.95 5.33
CA MET A 2 8.54 -10.82 3.88
C MET A 2 9.85 -10.33 3.27
N ASP A 3 10.37 -11.08 2.30
CA ASP A 3 11.60 -10.73 1.58
C ASP A 3 11.49 -9.32 0.98
N ALA A 4 12.64 -8.67 0.77
CA ALA A 4 12.70 -7.32 0.22
C ALA A 4 11.86 -7.23 -1.06
N ILE A 5 10.78 -6.46 -1.01
CA ILE A 5 9.80 -6.44 -2.08
C ILE A 5 10.32 -5.56 -3.22
N ASP A 6 10.58 -6.17 -4.38
CA ASP A 6 11.07 -5.50 -5.60
C ASP A 6 9.88 -4.99 -6.44
N LYS A 7 10.07 -3.83 -7.08
CA LYS A 7 9.14 -3.26 -8.08
C LYS A 7 8.76 -4.28 -9.15
N LYS A 8 9.71 -5.10 -9.62
CA LYS A 8 9.46 -6.12 -10.64
C LYS A 8 8.43 -7.17 -10.20
N ALA A 9 8.34 -7.44 -8.90
CA ALA A 9 7.38 -8.38 -8.34
C ALA A 9 6.01 -7.72 -8.08
N ILE A 10 5.98 -6.44 -7.69
CA ILE A 10 4.73 -5.74 -7.32
C ILE A 10 4.00 -5.16 -8.53
N GLU A 11 4.71 -4.58 -9.50
CA GLU A 11 4.08 -3.78 -10.54
C GLU A 11 3.16 -4.60 -11.46
N PRO A 12 3.55 -5.79 -11.97
CA PRO A 12 2.70 -6.54 -12.88
C PRO A 12 1.30 -6.89 -12.33
N PRO A 13 1.14 -7.44 -11.11
CA PRO A 13 -0.19 -7.74 -10.59
C PRO A 13 -0.99 -6.47 -10.29
N LEU A 14 -0.35 -5.39 -9.82
CA LEU A 14 -1.05 -4.13 -9.57
C LEU A 14 -1.54 -3.50 -10.88
N ARG A 15 -0.75 -3.55 -11.95
CA ARG A 15 -1.14 -3.02 -13.26
C ARG A 15 -2.41 -3.67 -13.82
N THR A 16 -2.62 -4.95 -13.54
CA THR A 16 -3.79 -5.70 -14.04
C THR A 16 -5.08 -5.35 -13.30
N VAL A 17 -4.98 -4.84 -12.06
CA VAL A 17 -6.13 -4.64 -11.17
C VAL A 17 -6.45 -3.16 -10.94
N LEU A 18 -5.45 -2.28 -11.04
CA LEU A 18 -5.60 -0.87 -10.73
C LEU A 18 -5.97 -0.04 -11.97
N GLU A 19 -7.09 0.67 -11.87
CA GLU A 19 -7.49 1.72 -12.81
C GLU A 19 -6.68 3.00 -12.62
N LYS A 20 -6.74 3.92 -13.59
CA LYS A 20 -5.94 5.16 -13.54
C LYS A 20 -6.39 6.17 -12.48
N ASP A 21 -7.66 6.12 -12.09
CA ASP A 21 -8.29 7.05 -11.16
C ASP A 21 -8.15 6.61 -9.69
N VAL A 22 -7.52 5.47 -9.43
CA VAL A 22 -7.34 4.96 -8.07
C VAL A 22 -6.38 5.83 -7.25
N ILE A 23 -6.62 5.84 -5.94
CA ILE A 23 -5.71 6.41 -4.96
C ILE A 23 -4.96 5.28 -4.26
N PHE A 24 -3.68 5.16 -4.56
CA PHE A 24 -2.82 4.14 -3.97
C PHE A 24 -2.25 4.62 -2.63
N CYS A 25 -2.67 3.98 -1.54
CA CYS A 25 -2.21 4.24 -0.19
C CYS A 25 -1.30 3.12 0.31
N SER A 26 -0.14 3.46 0.87
CA SER A 26 0.80 2.48 1.44
C SER A 26 1.53 3.06 2.66
N ASP A 27 2.42 2.27 3.27
CA ASP A 27 3.25 2.63 4.42
C ASP A 27 4.39 3.63 4.10
N GLY A 28 4.54 4.03 2.84
CA GLY A 28 5.56 4.96 2.39
C GLY A 28 6.86 4.31 1.89
N ALA A 29 6.94 2.99 1.75
CA ALA A 29 8.12 2.35 1.19
C ALA A 29 8.45 2.86 -0.23
N ALA A 30 9.75 2.99 -0.53
CA ALA A 30 10.24 3.55 -1.80
C ALA A 30 9.76 2.76 -3.03
N VAL A 31 9.60 1.43 -2.88
CA VAL A 31 9.08 0.56 -3.96
C VAL A 31 7.67 0.97 -4.39
N HIS A 32 6.78 1.26 -3.44
CA HIS A 32 5.40 1.67 -3.73
C HIS A 32 5.33 3.00 -4.45
N ARG A 33 6.21 3.95 -4.07
CA ARG A 33 6.34 5.23 -4.77
C ARG A 33 6.77 5.04 -6.23
N SER A 34 7.75 4.18 -6.46
CA SER A 34 8.26 3.89 -7.81
C SER A 34 7.22 3.20 -8.69
N VAL A 35 6.42 2.29 -8.11
CA VAL A 35 5.30 1.64 -8.80
C VAL A 35 4.22 2.66 -9.15
N ALA A 36 3.79 3.50 -8.19
CA ALA A 36 2.75 4.50 -8.43
C ALA A 36 3.14 5.48 -9.54
N CYS A 37 4.40 5.91 -9.55
CA CYS A 37 4.96 6.76 -10.61
C CYS A 37 4.95 6.05 -11.97
N SER A 38 5.34 4.76 -12.02
CA SER A 38 5.32 3.91 -13.23
C SER A 38 3.91 3.75 -13.81
N LEU A 39 2.91 3.65 -12.94
CA LEU A 39 1.51 3.46 -13.30
C LEU A 39 0.77 4.78 -13.57
N GLY A 40 1.36 5.93 -13.20
CA GLY A 40 0.74 7.25 -13.35
C GLY A 40 -0.49 7.46 -12.47
N ILE A 41 -0.55 6.79 -11.31
CA ILE A 41 -1.69 6.84 -10.39
C ILE A 41 -1.42 7.73 -9.19
N THR A 42 -2.48 8.23 -8.56
CA THR A 42 -2.37 9.08 -7.36
C THR A 42 -1.79 8.29 -6.20
N TYR A 43 -0.72 8.78 -5.58
CA TYR A 43 -0.05 8.12 -4.45
C TYR A 43 -0.18 8.91 -3.15
N ARG A 44 -0.59 8.23 -2.08
CA ARG A 44 -0.72 8.78 -0.72
C ARG A 44 0.06 7.93 0.29
N PRO A 45 1.34 8.27 0.57
CA PRO A 45 2.15 7.53 1.53
C PRO A 45 1.74 7.86 2.97
N VAL A 46 1.26 6.88 3.74
CA VAL A 46 1.02 6.99 5.19
C VAL A 46 2.29 6.54 5.91
N ASN A 47 3.19 7.49 6.16
CA ASN A 47 4.49 7.20 6.77
C ASN A 47 4.37 6.91 8.28
N LEU A 48 4.14 5.64 8.60
CA LEU A 48 4.04 5.16 9.98
C LEU A 48 5.33 5.37 10.78
N ALA A 49 6.50 5.27 10.13
CA ALA A 49 7.80 5.47 10.78
C ALA A 49 8.00 6.92 11.24
N ALA A 50 7.42 7.89 10.52
CA ALA A 50 7.37 9.30 10.94
C ALA A 50 6.22 9.61 11.91
N GLY A 51 5.52 8.59 12.44
CA GLY A 51 4.37 8.76 13.34
C GLY A 51 3.08 9.19 12.64
N VAL A 52 3.06 9.30 11.30
CA VAL A 52 1.85 9.67 10.55
C VAL A 52 0.96 8.46 10.40
N ARG A 53 -0.23 8.51 11.04
CA ARG A 53 -1.20 7.40 11.03
C ARG A 53 -2.39 7.64 10.12
N VAL A 54 -2.75 8.91 9.90
CA VAL A 54 -3.90 9.31 9.08
C VAL A 54 -3.52 10.54 8.25
N ILE A 55 -3.88 10.56 6.97
CA ILE A 55 -3.74 11.73 6.10
C ILE A 55 -5.13 12.19 5.64
N ALA A 56 -5.38 13.49 5.70
CA ALA A 56 -6.65 14.12 5.27
C ALA A 56 -7.91 13.47 5.87
N GLY A 57 -7.81 12.85 7.05
CA GLY A 57 -8.91 12.14 7.74
C GLY A 57 -9.37 10.83 7.10
N VAL A 58 -9.02 10.57 5.83
CA VAL A 58 -9.57 9.45 5.06
C VAL A 58 -8.53 8.37 4.71
N TYR A 59 -7.24 8.71 4.66
CA TYR A 59 -6.21 7.74 4.29
C TYR A 59 -5.56 7.13 5.52
N HIS A 60 -5.76 5.84 5.72
CA HIS A 60 -5.22 5.08 6.86
C HIS A 60 -5.00 3.61 6.48
N THR A 61 -3.79 3.09 6.70
CA THR A 61 -3.43 1.70 6.34
C THR A 61 -3.62 0.72 7.50
N GLN A 62 -3.59 1.20 8.75
CA GLN A 62 -3.66 0.33 9.94
C GLN A 62 -4.98 -0.41 10.10
N ASN A 63 -6.11 0.21 9.76
CA ASN A 63 -7.42 -0.46 9.87
C ASN A 63 -7.51 -1.68 8.94
N VAL A 64 -7.05 -1.51 7.69
CA VAL A 64 -6.99 -2.59 6.70
C VAL A 64 -6.02 -3.69 7.15
N ASN A 65 -4.83 -3.31 7.65
CA ASN A 65 -3.86 -4.27 8.19
C ASN A 65 -4.41 -5.05 9.39
N ALA A 66 -5.12 -4.38 10.30
CA ALA A 66 -5.74 -5.01 11.47
C ALA A 66 -6.89 -5.94 11.06
N TYR A 67 -7.71 -5.56 10.07
CA TYR A 67 -8.73 -6.43 9.52
C TYR A 67 -8.13 -7.70 8.88
N HIS A 68 -7.13 -7.52 8.02
CA HIS A 68 -6.43 -8.64 7.37
C HIS A 68 -5.76 -9.58 8.39
N SER A 69 -5.18 -9.03 9.46
CA SER A 69 -4.58 -9.83 10.55
C SER A 69 -5.64 -10.67 11.28
N ARG A 70 -6.80 -10.09 11.63
CA ARG A 70 -7.92 -10.81 12.25
C ARG A 70 -8.44 -11.92 11.34
N LEU A 71 -8.60 -11.65 10.04
CA LEU A 71 -9.01 -12.66 9.06
C LEU A 71 -8.02 -13.84 9.01
N LYS A 72 -6.71 -13.56 8.95
CA LYS A 72 -5.67 -14.60 9.00
C LYS A 72 -5.71 -15.43 10.28
N GLN A 73 -6.03 -14.82 11.42
CA GLN A 73 -6.16 -15.53 12.68
C GLN A 73 -7.38 -16.46 12.70
N TRP A 74 -8.48 -16.05 12.07
CA TRP A 74 -9.70 -16.87 12.00
C TRP A 74 -9.57 -18.08 11.07
N MET A 75 -8.79 -17.98 9.99
CA MET A 75 -8.57 -19.10 9.05
C MET A 75 -7.58 -20.16 9.55
N LYS A 76 -6.95 -19.94 10.71
CA LYS A 76 -6.08 -20.92 11.36
C LYS A 76 -6.90 -21.80 12.30
#